data_AF-I8A8Q7-F1
#
_entry.id   AF-I8A8Q7-F1
#
_cell.length_a   1.000
_cell.length_b   1.000
_cell.length_c   1.000
_cell.angle_alpha   90.00
_cell.angle_beta   90.00
_cell.angle_gamma   90.00
#
_symmetry.space_group_name_H-M   'P 1'
#
loop_
_entity.id
_entity.type
_entity.pdbx_description
1 polymer ?
#
loop_
_entity_poly.entity_id
_entity_poly.type
_entity_poly.pdbx_seq_one_letter_code
_entity_poly.pdbx_strand_id
1 'polypeptide(L)'
;MPIAWAFLGIDGSLATLHVEPEYRGQELALHVSKEAMRRGMAEGSIWRHCGEEGEAWVHANVSESNIASRRVMEKLGGDIGWTCTTTLIIQIMSHRLYAIS
;
A
#
# COMPACT_ATOMS: atom_id res chain seq x y z
N MET A 1 18.75 -4.03 -9.90
CA MET A 1 17.29 -4.11 -9.71
C MET A 1 16.91 -3.32 -8.46
N PRO A 2 15.70 -2.74 -8.35
CA PRO A 2 15.26 -2.09 -7.11
C PRO A 2 15.21 -3.11 -5.97
N ILE A 3 15.64 -2.71 -4.77
CA ILE A 3 15.67 -3.57 -3.57
C ILE A 3 14.54 -3.28 -2.57
N ALA A 4 13.83 -2.15 -2.75
CA ALA A 4 12.68 -1.74 -1.97
C ALA A 4 11.79 -0.81 -2.79
N TRP A 5 10.48 -0.92 -2.63
CA TRP A 5 9.51 -0.04 -3.30
C TRP A 5 8.20 0.05 -2.54
N ALA A 6 7.47 1.13 -2.81
CA ALA A 6 6.13 1.38 -2.29
C ALA A 6 5.27 2.06 -3.36
N PHE A 7 3.99 1.72 -3.40
CA PHE A 7 3.00 2.35 -4.28
C PHE A 7 1.77 2.77 -3.49
N LEU A 8 1.20 3.92 -3.90
CA LEU A 8 -0.11 4.34 -3.44
C LEU A 8 -1.20 3.72 -4.31
N GLY A 9 -2.29 3.31 -3.67
CA GLY A 9 -3.50 2.82 -4.31
C GLY A 9 -4.32 3.94 -4.94
N ILE A 10 -5.39 3.54 -5.63
CA ILE A 10 -6.36 4.44 -6.27
C ILE A 10 -7.24 5.21 -5.27
N ASP A 11 -7.08 4.97 -3.98
CA ASP A 11 -7.75 5.66 -2.89
C ASP A 11 -6.76 6.51 -2.07
N GLY A 12 -5.50 6.60 -2.50
CA GLY A 12 -4.43 7.26 -1.75
C GLY A 12 -3.79 6.40 -0.66
N SER A 13 -4.27 5.18 -0.44
CA SER A 13 -3.68 4.28 0.57
C SER A 13 -2.28 3.84 0.19
N LEU A 14 -1.42 3.53 1.16
CA LEU A 14 -0.22 2.73 0.90
C LEU A 14 -0.64 1.28 0.62
N ALA A 15 -0.69 0.90 -0.66
CA ALA A 15 -1.29 -0.35 -1.11
C ALA A 15 -0.29 -1.49 -1.34
N THR A 16 0.93 -1.17 -1.79
CA THR A 16 1.99 -2.16 -2.00
C THR A 16 3.28 -1.66 -1.38
N LEU A 17 3.95 -2.53 -0.63
CA LEU A 17 5.21 -2.26 0.05
C LEU A 17 6.05 -3.53 0.00
N HIS A 18 7.28 -3.40 -0.46
CA HIS A 18 8.21 -4.53 -0.54
C HIS A 18 9.63 -4.11 -0.20
N VAL A 19 10.34 -5.03 0.45
CA VAL A 19 11.79 -5.00 0.65
C VAL A 19 12.32 -6.41 0.44
N GLU A 20 13.34 -6.53 -0.41
CA GLU A 20 14.03 -7.79 -0.69
C GLU A 20 14.52 -8.41 0.63
N PRO A 21 14.37 -9.74 0.83
CA PRO A 21 14.63 -10.39 2.11
C PRO A 21 15.97 -10.05 2.77
N GLU A 22 17.04 -9.97 1.98
CA GLU A 22 18.41 -9.72 2.42
C GLU A 22 18.62 -8.29 2.96
N TYR A 23 17.72 -7.36 2.59
CA TYR A 23 17.79 -5.96 2.95
C TYR A 23 16.77 -5.55 4.03
N ARG A 24 16.04 -6.52 4.60
CA ARG A 24 15.09 -6.28 5.69
C ARG A 24 15.82 -5.94 7.00
N GLY A 25 15.10 -5.28 7.91
CA GLY A 25 15.65 -4.82 9.19
C GLY A 25 16.44 -3.50 9.11
N GLN A 26 16.67 -2.98 7.90
CA GLN A 26 17.39 -1.71 7.66
C GLN A 26 16.45 -0.50 7.51
N GLU A 27 15.21 -0.64 7.97
CA GLU A 27 14.17 0.41 7.89
C GLU A 27 13.81 0.92 6.49
N LEU A 28 14.28 0.26 5.42
CA LEU A 28 13.96 0.62 4.04
C LEU A 28 12.46 0.72 3.80
N ALA A 29 11.68 -0.19 4.37
CA ALA A 29 10.22 -0.18 4.29
C ALA A 29 9.62 1.12 4.83
N LEU A 30 10.12 1.61 5.98
CA LEU A 30 9.70 2.88 6.57
C LEU A 30 10.01 4.05 5.63
N HIS A 31 11.23 4.09 5.08
CA HIS A 31 11.67 5.18 4.22
C HIS A 31 10.89 5.24 2.90
N VAL A 32 10.73 4.11 2.21
CA VAL A 32 10.01 4.10 0.93
C VAL A 32 8.51 4.41 1.12
N SER A 33 7.91 3.97 2.24
CA SER A 33 6.54 4.36 2.59
C SER A 33 6.41 5.86 2.85
N LYS A 34 7.28 6.45 3.69
CA LYS A 34 7.28 7.89 3.96
C LYS A 34 7.41 8.69 2.68
N GLU A 35 8.31 8.29 1.79
CA GLU A 35 8.54 9.04 0.55
C GLU A 35 7.38 8.89 -0.45
N ALA A 36 6.80 7.69 -0.58
CA ALA A 36 5.62 7.47 -1.41
C ALA A 36 4.44 8.34 -0.93
N MET A 37 4.17 8.34 0.38
CA MET A 37 3.16 9.18 1.02
C MET A 37 3.45 10.68 0.82
N ARG A 38 4.67 11.13 1.12
CA ARG A 38 5.06 12.55 0.97
C ARG A 38 4.85 13.04 -0.46
N ARG A 39 5.22 12.24 -1.47
CA ARG A 39 5.01 12.60 -2.89
C ARG A 39 3.54 12.54 -3.28
N GLY A 40 2.82 11.54 -2.79
CA GLY A 40 1.40 11.37 -3.08
C GLY A 40 0.53 12.46 -2.50
N MET A 41 0.95 13.08 -1.40
CA MET A 41 0.22 14.12 -0.66
C MET A 41 0.79 15.54 -0.85
N ALA A 42 1.80 15.70 -1.71
CA ALA A 42 2.43 17.00 -1.97
C ALA A 42 1.49 17.98 -2.68
N GLU A 43 1.79 19.27 -2.63
CA GLU A 43 1.00 20.26 -3.37
C GLU A 43 0.96 19.94 -4.88
N GLY A 44 -0.23 19.98 -5.48
CA GLY A 44 -0.45 19.61 -6.88
C GLY A 44 -0.46 18.10 -7.19
N SER A 45 -0.35 17.23 -6.18
CA SER A 45 -0.53 15.79 -6.36
C SER A 45 -2.01 15.37 -6.30
N ILE A 46 -2.31 14.17 -6.82
CA ILE A 46 -3.68 13.66 -6.90
C ILE A 46 -4.34 13.41 -5.54
N TRP A 47 -3.57 13.20 -4.46
CA TRP A 47 -4.09 12.92 -3.12
C TRP A 47 -3.95 14.09 -2.15
N ARG A 48 -3.51 15.27 -2.61
CA ARG A 48 -3.35 16.46 -1.77
C ARG A 48 -4.60 16.83 -0.97
N HIS A 49 -5.78 16.55 -1.53
CA HIS A 49 -7.07 16.91 -0.96
C HIS A 49 -7.68 15.82 -0.05
N CYS A 50 -6.94 14.76 0.27
CA CYS A 50 -7.35 13.79 1.27
C CYS A 50 -7.11 14.34 2.67
N GLY A 51 -8.17 14.68 3.41
CA GLY A 51 -8.09 15.21 4.78
C GLY A 51 -8.83 16.54 4.94
N GLU A 52 -8.68 17.18 6.11
CA GLU A 52 -9.20 18.51 6.38
C GLU A 52 -8.33 19.62 5.76
N GLU A 53 -8.86 20.84 5.67
CA GLU A 53 -8.12 21.98 5.10
C GLU A 53 -6.82 22.24 5.89
N GLY A 54 -5.69 22.18 5.19
CA GLY A 54 -4.37 22.32 5.80
C GLY A 54 -3.74 21.00 6.26
N GLU A 55 -4.47 19.90 6.21
CA GLU A 55 -3.99 18.55 6.53
C GLU A 55 -3.85 17.68 5.28
N ALA A 56 -3.07 16.61 5.41
CA ALA A 56 -3.06 15.53 4.42
C ALA A 56 -3.05 14.19 5.15
N TRP A 57 -4.10 13.41 4.94
CA TRP A 57 -4.29 12.11 5.57
C TRP A 57 -3.71 11.01 4.70
N VAL A 58 -3.09 10.04 5.35
CA VAL A 58 -2.56 8.83 4.72
C VAL A 58 -3.10 7.62 5.48
N HIS A 59 -3.48 6.58 4.76
CA HIS A 59 -3.94 5.33 5.36
C HIS A 59 -3.30 4.13 4.67
N ALA A 60 -3.42 2.97 5.30
CA ALA A 60 -3.00 1.69 4.73
C ALA A 60 -3.90 0.58 5.26
N ASN A 61 -4.28 -0.35 4.39
CA ASN A 61 -4.97 -1.57 4.80
C ASN A 61 -3.91 -2.66 5.04
N VAL A 62 -3.75 -3.07 6.29
CA VAL A 62 -2.78 -4.09 6.69
C VAL A 62 -3.52 -5.25 7.32
N SER A 63 -3.27 -6.47 6.83
CA SER A 63 -3.80 -7.69 7.45
C SER A 63 -3.31 -7.79 8.90
N GLU A 64 -4.21 -8.18 9.81
CA GLU A 64 -3.91 -8.34 11.23
C GLU A 64 -2.73 -9.30 11.48
N SER A 65 -2.62 -10.36 10.68
CA SER A 65 -1.54 -11.35 10.77
C SER A 65 -0.21 -10.86 10.17
N ASN A 66 -0.20 -9.76 9.42
CA ASN A 66 1.01 -9.18 8.85
C ASN A 66 1.71 -8.25 9.86
N ILE A 67 2.32 -8.88 10.87
CA ILE A 67 3.01 -8.18 11.96
C ILE A 67 4.12 -7.25 11.45
N ALA A 68 4.82 -7.64 10.39
CA ALA A 68 5.90 -6.84 9.81
C ALA A 68 5.38 -5.51 9.26
N SER A 69 4.33 -5.52 8.44
CA SER A 69 3.74 -4.30 7.91
C SER A 69 3.06 -3.46 9.00
N ARG A 70 2.41 -4.08 10.00
CA ARG A 70 1.83 -3.32 11.12
C ARG A 70 2.89 -2.51 11.87
N ARG A 71 4.04 -3.13 12.18
CA ARG A 71 5.16 -2.42 12.83
C ARG A 71 5.69 -1.26 12.00
N VAL A 72 5.64 -1.35 10.67
CA VAL A 72 5.99 -0.22 9.80
C VAL A 72 4.96 0.90 9.95
N MET A 73 3.66 0.59 9.97
CA MET A 73 2.60 1.61 10.17
C MET A 73 2.69 2.26 11.56
N GLU A 74 2.93 1.48 12.61
CA GLU A 74 3.16 1.98 13.97
C GLU A 74 4.37 2.94 14.00
N LYS A 75 5.49 2.60 13.34
CA LYS A 75 6.66 3.48 13.22
C LYS A 75 6.44 4.73 12.35
N LEU A 76 5.43 4.72 11.48
CA LEU A 76 4.99 5.90 10.74
C LEU A 76 4.16 6.85 11.61
N GLY A 77 3.78 6.45 12.82
CA GLY A 77 2.86 7.18 13.70
C GLY A 77 1.39 6.91 13.38
N GLY A 78 1.09 5.83 12.63
CA GLY A 78 -0.29 5.46 12.31
C GLY A 78 -0.95 4.69 13.46
N ASP A 79 -2.22 5.00 13.70
CA ASP A 79 -3.09 4.30 14.64
C ASP A 79 -4.10 3.40 13.90
N ILE A 80 -4.66 2.41 14.62
CA ILE A 80 -5.74 1.57 14.07
C ILE A 80 -7.02 2.40 14.05
N GLY A 81 -7.49 2.75 12.84
CA GLY A 81 -8.77 3.44 12.65
C GLY A 81 -9.98 2.49 12.68
N TRP A 82 -10.00 1.52 11.76
CA TRP A 82 -11.09 0.55 11.64
C TRP A 82 -10.60 -0.78 11.05
N THR A 83 -11.41 -1.82 11.22
CA THR A 83 -11.20 -3.11 10.57
C THR A 83 -12.09 -3.21 9.34
N CYS A 84 -11.58 -3.84 8.27
CA CYS A 84 -12.35 -4.11 7.06
C CYS A 84 -12.16 -5.58 6.64
N THR A 85 -13.19 -6.17 6.05
CA THR A 85 -13.13 -7.53 5.49
C THR A 85 -13.11 -7.44 3.97
N THR A 86 -12.13 -8.08 3.35
CA THR A 86 -12.09 -8.25 1.88
C THR A 86 -12.59 -9.64 1.53
N THR A 87 -13.54 -9.72 0.60
CA THR A 87 -13.97 -10.99 -0.02
C THR A 87 -13.40 -11.05 -1.43
N LEU A 88 -12.68 -12.13 -1.74
CA LEU A 88 -12.15 -12.38 -3.08
C LEU A 88 -13.19 -13.16 -3.89
N ILE A 89 -13.60 -12.60 -5.03
CA ILE A 89 -14.45 -13.30 -6.01
C ILE A 89 -13.56 -13.64 -7.20
N ILE A 90 -13.39 -14.93 -7.48
CA ILE A 90 -12.58 -15.41 -8.60
C ILE A 90 -13.52 -15.91 -9.69
N GLN A 91 -13.52 -15.23 -10.84
CA GLN A 91 -14.24 -15.69 -12.02
C GLN A 91 -13.28 -16.47 -12.92
N ILE A 92 -13.48 -17.78 -13.03
CA ILE A 92 -12.68 -18.64 -13.91
C ILE A 92 -13.36 -18.70 -15.28
N MET A 93 -12.71 -18.08 -16.27
CA MET A 93 -13.12 -18.19 -17.67
C MET A 93 -12.39 -19.39 -18.29
N SER A 94 -13.11 -20.47 -18.58
CA SER A 94 -12.57 -21.60 -19.35
C SER A 94 -12.98 -21.46 -20.81
N HIS A 95 -12.06 -21.02 -21.66
CA HIS A 95 -12.20 -21.21 -23.10
C HIS A 95 -11.61 -22.57 -23.47
N ARG A 96 -12.47 -23.57 -23.73
CA ARG A 96 -12.04 -24.73 -24.52
C ARG A 96 -11.59 -24.18 -25.88
N LEU A 97 -10.33 -24.39 -26.22
CA LEU A 97 -9.79 -24.19 -27.57
C LEU A 97 -10.52 -25.16 -28.51
N TYR A 98 -11.68 -24.75 -29.01
CA TYR A 98 -12.32 -25.43 -30.13
C TYR A 98 -11.88 -24.73 -31.41
N ALA A 99 -10.95 -25.41 -32.09
CA ALA A 99 -10.85 -25.55 -33.53
C ALA A 99 -11.14 -24.30 -34.37
N ILE A 100 -10.09 -23.62 -34.79
CA ILE A 100 -10.07 -22.98 -36.11
C ILE A 100 -9.64 -24.08 -37.08
N SER A 101 -10.61 -24.69 -37.75
CA SER A 101 -10.41 -25.44 -39.01
C SER A 101 -10.99 -24.60 -40.14
#